data_AF-A0A971WV75-F1
#
_entry.id   AF-A0A971WV75-F1
#
_cell.length_a   1.000
_cell.length_b   1.000
_cell.length_c   1.000
_cell.angle_alpha   90.00
_cell.angle_beta   90.00
_cell.angle_gamma   90.00
#
_symmetry.space_group_name_H-M   'P 1'
#
loop_
_entity.id
_entity.type
_entity.pdbx_description
1 polymer ?
#
loop_
_entity_poly.entity_id
_entity_poly.type
_entity_poly.pdbx_seq_one_letter_code
_entity_poly.pdbx_strand_id
1 'polypeptide(L)'
;MKRVGAFLVFLLCFFWLFSGCSLLSTEPNLWETIDHTHPDSKFGGIMWWPVQSEQALMGSKTYSESRHSFAEFEFEGSAVRWIGTKGPTKGIADIYLNGEIVFEGLDTYSPTTEYQQVIAELFNLEPGKNVLRINVTGKKNPKSRGANVTIDGFQYIPTGKRAIELAEDILTSEYGEVFAKRAPEAVIKLRSKIEVARQRLATEVSKDEELTIVRDLKLAREEFEQQLVAGGVVGKISFGTGRWDI
;
A
#
# COMPACT_ATOMS: atom_id res chain seq x y z
N MET A 1 12.00 -18.72 48.59
CA MET A 1 12.89 -17.67 49.16
C MET A 1 14.05 -17.47 48.18
N LYS A 2 14.11 -16.35 47.43
CA LYS A 2 15.07 -15.21 47.61
C LYS A 2 16.54 -15.68 47.42
N ARG A 3 17.40 -15.25 46.48
CA ARG A 3 17.74 -13.94 45.81
C ARG A 3 18.52 -14.24 44.49
N VAL A 4 18.32 -13.54 43.36
CA VAL A 4 18.95 -12.29 42.85
C VAL A 4 20.47 -12.35 42.57
N GLY A 5 20.84 -12.01 41.32
CA GLY A 5 22.15 -11.53 40.85
C GLY A 5 22.16 -11.45 39.31
N ALA A 6 21.71 -10.37 38.66
CA ALA A 6 22.42 -9.11 38.37
C ALA A 6 23.74 -9.30 37.62
N PHE A 7 23.77 -9.07 36.30
CA PHE A 7 24.95 -8.55 35.60
C PHE A 7 24.53 -7.58 34.49
N LEU A 8 24.79 -6.31 34.79
CA LEU A 8 24.81 -5.16 33.89
C LEU A 8 26.27 -5.04 33.41
N VAL A 9 26.54 -5.01 32.10
CA VAL A 9 27.82 -4.50 31.59
C VAL A 9 27.55 -3.54 30.44
N PHE A 10 28.04 -2.33 30.65
CA PHE A 10 28.02 -1.17 29.77
C PHE A 10 28.95 -1.35 28.56
N LEU A 11 28.44 -0.92 27.41
CA LEU A 11 29.10 -0.16 26.34
C LEU A 11 30.64 -0.05 26.35
N LEU A 12 31.29 -0.52 25.29
CA LEU A 12 32.45 0.15 24.71
C LEU A 12 32.40 0.03 23.18
N CYS A 13 32.13 1.17 22.54
CA CYS A 13 32.30 1.39 21.11
C CYS A 13 33.73 1.05 20.66
N PHE A 14 33.86 0.25 19.61
CA PHE A 14 35.01 0.34 18.72
C PHE A 14 34.48 0.45 17.29
N PHE A 15 34.37 1.71 16.87
CA PHE A 15 34.38 2.12 15.48
C PHE A 15 35.66 1.55 14.84
N TRP A 16 35.56 0.97 13.64
CA TRP A 16 36.42 1.26 12.47
C TRP A 16 35.94 0.44 11.27
N LEU A 17 35.44 1.18 10.27
CA LEU A 17 35.48 0.92 8.83
C LEU A 17 35.06 -0.46 8.33
N PHE A 18 33.82 -0.57 7.87
CA PHE A 18 33.56 -0.91 6.47
C PHE A 18 32.29 -0.18 6.05
N SER A 19 32.30 0.37 4.85
CA SER A 19 31.22 1.13 4.21
C SER A 19 29.85 0.57 4.59
N GLY A 20 29.04 1.41 5.22
CA GLY A 20 27.62 1.16 5.41
C GLY A 20 26.94 1.14 4.05
N CYS A 21 27.11 0.04 3.31
CA CYS A 21 26.05 -0.46 2.47
C CYS A 21 24.96 -0.85 3.46
N SER A 22 24.09 0.10 3.78
CA SER A 22 22.78 -0.19 4.28
C SER A 22 22.19 -1.18 3.27
N LEU A 23 22.20 -2.46 3.64
CA LEU A 23 21.34 -3.47 3.07
C LEU A 23 19.92 -2.95 3.33
N LEU A 24 19.46 -2.10 2.42
CA LEU A 24 18.05 -1.77 2.26
C LEU A 24 17.37 -3.13 2.19
N SER A 25 16.45 -3.38 3.12
CA SER A 25 15.72 -4.63 3.22
C SER A 25 15.27 -5.06 1.82
N THR A 26 15.90 -6.10 1.27
CA THR A 26 15.63 -6.64 -0.07
C THR A 26 14.36 -7.48 -0.09
N GLU A 27 13.61 -7.52 1.03
CA GLU A 27 12.30 -8.14 1.07
C GLU A 27 11.33 -7.23 0.33
N PRO A 28 10.70 -7.73 -0.74
CA PRO A 28 9.73 -6.96 -1.51
C PRO A 28 8.59 -6.52 -0.60
N ASN A 29 8.21 -5.26 -0.75
CA ASN A 29 7.04 -4.76 -0.08
C ASN A 29 5.80 -5.40 -0.71
N LEU A 30 5.13 -6.30 0.02
CA LEU A 30 3.91 -6.98 -0.44
C LEU A 30 2.73 -6.03 -0.66
N TRP A 31 2.83 -4.80 -0.15
CA TRP A 31 1.78 -3.80 -0.23
C TRP A 31 1.75 -3.13 -1.61
N GLU A 32 0.65 -3.34 -2.33
CA GLU A 32 0.28 -2.53 -3.49
C GLU A 32 -0.30 -1.20 -3.01
N THR A 33 0.22 -0.09 -3.53
CA THR A 33 -0.22 1.26 -3.15
C THR A 33 -1.14 1.82 -4.21
N ILE A 34 -2.27 2.35 -3.77
CA ILE A 34 -3.33 2.93 -4.59
C ILE A 34 -3.54 4.37 -4.13
N ASP A 35 -3.42 5.32 -5.05
CA ASP A 35 -3.74 6.72 -4.77
C ASP A 35 -5.24 6.94 -4.63
N HIS A 36 -5.63 7.95 -3.87
CA HIS A 36 -7.03 8.27 -3.65
C HIS A 36 -7.83 8.59 -4.93
N THR A 37 -7.18 8.94 -6.04
CA THR A 37 -7.84 9.16 -7.35
C THR A 37 -8.08 7.89 -8.17
N HIS A 38 -7.61 6.73 -7.70
CA HIS A 38 -7.79 5.46 -8.38
C HIS A 38 -9.28 5.09 -8.49
N PRO A 39 -9.76 4.46 -9.59
CA PRO A 39 -11.17 4.11 -9.77
C PRO A 39 -11.78 3.23 -8.66
N ASP A 40 -10.95 2.43 -7.98
CA ASP A 40 -11.36 1.58 -6.86
C ASP A 40 -11.60 2.37 -5.55
N SER A 41 -11.21 3.64 -5.51
CA SER A 41 -11.44 4.58 -4.42
C SER A 41 -12.65 5.45 -4.73
N LYS A 42 -13.75 5.24 -3.99
CA LYS A 42 -15.03 5.92 -4.20
C LYS A 42 -15.33 6.84 -3.02
N PHE A 43 -15.83 8.04 -3.31
CA PHE A 43 -16.20 9.03 -2.30
C PHE A 43 -17.71 9.31 -2.36
N GLY A 44 -18.37 9.29 -1.21
CA GLY A 44 -19.81 9.52 -1.10
C GLY A 44 -20.20 10.36 0.12
N GLY A 45 -21.50 10.62 0.23
CA GLY A 45 -22.09 11.45 1.28
C GLY A 45 -22.24 12.92 0.87
N ILE A 46 -21.93 13.85 1.78
CA ILE A 46 -22.28 15.27 1.60
C ILE A 46 -21.30 15.98 0.67
N MET A 47 -20.02 16.03 1.05
CA MET A 47 -19.01 16.76 0.29
C MET A 47 -17.60 16.25 0.59
N TRP A 48 -16.75 16.35 -0.43
CA TRP A 48 -15.32 16.04 -0.40
C TRP A 48 -14.55 17.11 -1.16
N TRP A 49 -13.38 17.48 -0.63
CA TRP A 49 -12.51 18.49 -1.23
C TRP A 49 -11.17 17.87 -1.62
N PRO A 50 -10.83 17.80 -2.91
CA PRO A 50 -9.50 17.44 -3.36
C PRO A 50 -8.52 18.60 -3.07
N VAL A 51 -7.30 18.25 -2.70
CA VAL A 51 -6.23 19.20 -2.36
C VAL A 51 -4.92 18.71 -2.96
N GLN A 52 -4.25 19.60 -3.69
CA GLN A 52 -2.87 19.38 -4.14
C GLN A 52 -1.93 19.50 -2.93
N SER A 53 -1.03 18.53 -2.77
CA SER A 53 -0.07 18.47 -1.67
C SER A 53 1.11 17.62 -2.13
N GLU A 54 2.28 18.24 -2.32
CA GLU A 54 3.49 17.54 -2.75
C GLU A 54 3.93 16.44 -1.75
N GLN A 55 3.51 16.55 -0.50
CA GLN A 55 3.76 15.57 0.56
C GLN A 55 2.74 14.43 0.56
N ALA A 56 1.67 14.50 -0.23
CA ALA A 56 0.71 13.41 -0.40
C ALA A 56 1.26 12.37 -1.37
N LEU A 57 0.74 11.15 -1.30
CA LEU A 57 0.93 10.15 -2.33
C LEU A 57 0.52 10.76 -3.67
N MET A 58 1.41 10.64 -4.66
CA MET A 58 1.16 11.13 -6.02
C MET A 58 0.72 12.60 -6.12
N GLY A 59 1.08 13.43 -5.14
CA GLY A 59 0.92 14.89 -5.18
C GLY A 59 -0.46 15.41 -4.82
N SER A 60 -1.43 14.57 -4.43
CA SER A 60 -2.75 15.06 -4.01
C SER A 60 -3.44 14.14 -3.02
N LYS A 61 -4.40 14.69 -2.28
CA LYS A 61 -5.26 13.95 -1.34
C LYS A 61 -6.64 14.56 -1.31
N THR A 62 -7.61 13.81 -0.79
CA THR A 62 -8.99 14.28 -0.63
C THR A 62 -9.39 14.26 0.83
N TYR A 63 -10.18 15.24 1.28
CA TYR A 63 -10.62 15.29 2.68
C TYR A 63 -12.08 15.71 2.81
N SER A 64 -12.66 15.35 3.95
CA SER A 64 -13.97 15.85 4.37
C SER A 64 -13.99 16.04 5.88
N GLU A 65 -14.78 17.01 6.34
CA GLU A 65 -15.15 17.20 7.73
C GLU A 65 -16.66 17.00 7.95
N SER A 66 -17.39 16.73 6.88
CA SER A 66 -18.85 16.60 6.91
C SER A 66 -19.24 15.24 7.47
N ARG A 67 -20.02 15.25 8.56
CA ARG A 67 -20.67 14.04 9.05
C ARG A 67 -21.45 13.37 7.91
N HIS A 68 -21.44 12.04 7.87
CA HIS A 68 -22.05 11.21 6.82
C HIS A 68 -21.31 11.16 5.47
N SER A 69 -20.24 11.93 5.29
CA SER A 69 -19.29 11.65 4.21
C SER A 69 -18.56 10.34 4.48
N PHE A 70 -18.30 9.57 3.44
CA PHE A 70 -17.56 8.31 3.53
C PHE A 70 -16.69 8.09 2.29
N ALA A 71 -15.59 7.37 2.48
CA ALA A 71 -14.73 6.88 1.41
C ALA A 71 -14.75 5.35 1.42
N GLU A 72 -14.83 4.73 0.26
CA GLU A 72 -14.80 3.27 0.08
C GLU A 72 -13.63 2.89 -0.78
N PHE A 73 -12.99 1.79 -0.42
CA PHE A 73 -11.96 1.15 -1.22
C PHE A 73 -12.32 -0.31 -1.41
N GLU A 74 -12.59 -0.68 -2.65
CA GLU A 74 -12.83 -2.06 -3.06
C GLU A 74 -11.50 -2.71 -3.45
N PHE A 75 -11.18 -3.86 -2.87
CA PHE A 75 -9.92 -4.55 -3.15
C PHE A 75 -10.10 -6.07 -3.15
N GLU A 76 -9.28 -6.77 -3.93
CA GLU A 76 -9.18 -8.23 -3.89
C GLU A 76 -7.86 -8.62 -3.21
N GLY A 77 -7.91 -8.88 -1.91
CA GLY A 77 -6.71 -9.02 -1.09
C GLY A 77 -6.94 -9.57 0.32
N SER A 78 -5.84 -9.76 1.04
CA SER A 78 -5.79 -10.37 2.38
C SER A 78 -5.35 -9.40 3.49
N ALA A 79 -5.02 -8.16 3.13
CA ALA A 79 -4.70 -7.08 4.06
C ALA A 79 -4.97 -5.73 3.42
N VAL A 80 -5.28 -4.71 4.23
CA VAL A 80 -5.53 -3.34 3.78
C VAL A 80 -5.02 -2.30 4.79
N ARG A 81 -4.52 -1.18 4.28
CA ARG A 81 -4.15 0.02 5.02
C ARG A 81 -4.87 1.23 4.48
N TRP A 82 -5.30 2.09 5.39
CA TRP A 82 -5.68 3.47 5.07
C TRP A 82 -4.48 4.38 5.29
N ILE A 83 -4.06 5.08 4.23
CA ILE A 83 -3.02 6.10 4.29
C ILE A 83 -3.66 7.49 4.35
N GLY A 84 -3.19 8.30 5.30
CA GLY A 84 -3.76 9.61 5.55
C GLY A 84 -2.77 10.57 6.21
N THR A 85 -3.27 11.75 6.58
CA THR A 85 -2.51 12.78 7.31
C THR A 85 -3.01 12.84 8.75
N LYS A 86 -2.12 12.74 9.73
CA LYS A 86 -2.40 13.13 11.12
C LYS A 86 -2.06 14.61 11.33
N GLY A 87 -2.73 15.28 12.26
CA GLY A 87 -2.40 16.69 12.52
C GLY A 87 -3.43 17.51 13.31
N PRO A 88 -3.15 18.80 13.52
CA PRO A 88 -3.86 19.64 14.49
C PRO A 88 -5.25 20.10 14.04
N THR A 89 -5.66 19.74 12.82
CA THR A 89 -6.98 20.01 12.24
C THR A 89 -7.78 18.74 11.97
N LYS A 90 -7.24 17.58 12.40
CA LYS A 90 -7.79 16.29 12.04
C LYS A 90 -8.90 15.84 12.98
N GLY A 91 -9.82 15.07 12.43
CA GLY A 91 -11.04 14.60 13.06
C GLY A 91 -11.02 13.13 13.41
N ILE A 92 -12.20 12.64 13.73
CA ILE A 92 -12.44 11.26 14.15
C ILE A 92 -13.21 10.53 13.03
N ALA A 93 -12.80 9.31 12.74
CA ALA A 93 -13.44 8.44 11.76
C ALA A 93 -13.85 7.09 12.36
N ASP A 94 -14.89 6.50 11.78
CA ASP A 94 -15.22 5.08 12.01
C ASP A 94 -14.80 4.29 10.77
N ILE A 95 -14.33 3.06 10.95
CA ILE A 95 -13.88 2.19 9.87
C ILE A 95 -14.71 0.93 9.89
N TYR A 96 -15.17 0.54 8.70
CA TYR A 96 -15.93 -0.66 8.45
C TYR A 96 -15.19 -1.53 7.45
N LEU A 97 -15.19 -2.84 7.67
CA LEU A 97 -14.75 -3.83 6.71
C LEU A 97 -15.96 -4.70 6.34
N ASN A 98 -16.29 -4.78 5.05
CA ASN A 98 -17.43 -5.55 4.55
C ASN A 98 -18.76 -5.22 5.25
N GLY A 99 -18.94 -3.97 5.67
CA GLY A 99 -20.14 -3.48 6.37
C GLY A 99 -20.11 -3.64 7.89
N GLU A 100 -19.14 -4.36 8.46
CA GLU A 100 -18.96 -4.51 9.90
C GLU A 100 -18.00 -3.47 10.45
N ILE A 101 -18.31 -2.88 11.60
CA ILE A 101 -17.43 -1.89 12.24
C ILE A 101 -16.20 -2.59 12.82
N VAL A 102 -15.01 -2.12 12.41
CA VAL A 102 -13.71 -2.65 12.86
C VAL A 102 -12.92 -1.64 13.71
N PHE A 103 -13.17 -0.34 13.50
CA PHE A 103 -12.70 0.72 14.39
C PHE A 103 -13.82 1.73 14.62
N GLU A 104 -14.14 2.00 15.88
CA GLU A 104 -15.09 3.05 16.27
C GLU A 104 -14.32 4.21 16.91
N GLY A 105 -14.56 5.43 16.45
CA GLY A 105 -13.99 6.63 17.05
C GLY A 105 -12.48 6.80 16.90
N LEU A 106 -11.90 6.38 15.77
CA LEU A 106 -10.46 6.51 15.50
C LEU A 106 -10.06 7.98 15.34
N ASP A 107 -9.34 8.52 16.31
CA ASP A 107 -8.85 9.91 16.32
C ASP A 107 -7.56 10.06 15.52
N THR A 108 -7.58 10.92 14.50
CA THR A 108 -6.42 11.21 13.64
C THR A 108 -5.69 12.50 14.03
N TYR A 109 -6.02 13.08 15.18
CA TYR A 109 -5.31 14.22 15.75
C TYR A 109 -3.83 13.93 16.05
N SER A 110 -2.98 14.90 15.75
CA SER A 110 -1.61 15.03 16.26
C SER A 110 -1.32 16.53 16.47
N PRO A 111 -0.52 16.94 17.47
CA PRO A 111 -0.11 18.34 17.62
C PRO A 111 0.67 18.87 16.39
N THR A 112 1.32 17.98 15.65
CA THR A 112 2.10 18.28 14.44
C THR A 112 1.51 17.58 13.22
N THR A 113 1.68 18.17 12.03
CA THR A 113 1.22 17.53 10.79
C THR A 113 2.18 16.43 10.36
N GLU A 114 1.66 15.23 10.15
CA GLU A 114 2.39 14.04 9.69
C GLU A 114 1.67 13.49 8.45
N TYR A 115 2.36 13.47 7.31
CA TYR A 115 1.82 13.02 6.02
C TYR A 115 2.07 11.54 5.79
N GLN A 116 1.32 10.89 4.89
CA GLN A 116 1.49 9.50 4.48
C GLN A 116 1.57 8.49 5.66
N GLN A 117 0.77 8.73 6.70
CA GLN A 117 0.74 7.85 7.87
C GLN A 117 -0.21 6.68 7.63
N VAL A 118 0.17 5.48 8.08
CA VAL A 118 -0.76 4.36 8.23
C VAL A 118 -1.71 4.70 9.37
N ILE A 119 -2.94 5.07 9.02
CA ILE A 119 -3.97 5.46 9.99
C ILE A 119 -4.61 4.23 10.61
N ALA A 120 -4.90 3.23 9.77
CA ALA A 120 -5.41 1.94 10.19
C ALA A 120 -4.83 0.84 9.29
N GLU A 121 -4.66 -0.34 9.87
CA GLU A 121 -4.18 -1.54 9.21
C GLU A 121 -5.02 -2.73 9.63
N LEU A 122 -5.51 -3.49 8.65
CA LEU A 122 -6.19 -4.76 8.85
C LEU A 122 -5.40 -5.83 8.08
N PHE A 123 -5.05 -6.92 8.75
CA PHE A 123 -4.24 -8.00 8.20
C PHE A 123 -4.89 -9.36 8.48
N ASN A 124 -4.39 -10.41 7.82
CA ASN A 124 -4.91 -11.78 7.94
C ASN A 124 -6.42 -11.88 7.63
N LEU A 125 -6.89 -11.08 6.67
CA LEU A 125 -8.24 -11.19 6.13
C LEU A 125 -8.36 -12.49 5.32
N GLU A 126 -9.58 -12.97 5.13
CA GLU A 126 -9.82 -14.03 4.16
C GLU A 126 -9.46 -13.52 2.74
N PRO A 127 -8.59 -14.25 2.00
CA PRO A 127 -8.25 -13.88 0.63
C PRO A 127 -9.51 -13.78 -0.23
N GLY A 128 -9.76 -12.60 -0.79
CA GLY A 128 -10.92 -12.38 -1.63
C GLY A 128 -11.29 -10.92 -1.77
N LYS A 129 -12.50 -10.69 -2.28
CA LYS A 129 -13.05 -9.34 -2.47
C LYS A 129 -13.51 -8.77 -1.14
N ASN A 130 -13.01 -7.59 -0.82
CA ASN A 130 -13.28 -6.89 0.42
C ASN A 130 -13.56 -5.40 0.13
N VAL A 131 -14.32 -4.76 1.02
CA VAL A 131 -14.64 -3.34 0.97
C VAL A 131 -14.27 -2.68 2.29
N LEU A 132 -13.28 -1.79 2.25
CA LEU A 132 -12.97 -0.91 3.37
C LEU A 132 -13.78 0.37 3.23
N ARG A 133 -14.55 0.75 4.26
CA ARG A 133 -15.27 2.03 4.31
C ARG A 133 -14.81 2.87 5.49
N ILE A 134 -14.45 4.12 5.22
CA ILE A 134 -14.06 5.12 6.22
C ILE A 134 -15.18 6.15 6.32
N ASN A 135 -15.85 6.21 7.46
CA ASN A 135 -16.94 7.14 7.73
C ASN A 135 -16.43 8.35 8.52
N VAL A 136 -16.73 9.55 8.02
CA VAL A 136 -16.43 10.81 8.71
C VAL A 136 -17.49 11.07 9.77
N THR A 137 -17.06 11.14 11.03
CA THR A 137 -18.00 11.32 12.16
C THR A 137 -18.44 12.77 12.35
N GLY A 138 -17.66 13.72 11.81
CA GLY A 138 -17.78 15.16 12.10
C GLY A 138 -17.36 15.53 13.53
N LYS A 139 -16.90 14.57 14.34
CA LYS A 139 -16.36 14.80 15.69
C LYS A 139 -14.86 15.07 15.63
N LYS A 140 -14.35 15.72 16.67
CA LYS A 140 -12.92 16.01 16.83
C LYS A 140 -12.47 15.94 18.27
N ASN A 141 -11.18 15.71 18.47
CA ASN A 141 -10.50 15.95 19.73
C ASN A 141 -10.72 17.41 20.18
N PRO A 142 -10.94 17.71 21.49
CA PRO A 142 -11.01 19.08 21.98
C PRO A 142 -9.78 19.94 21.63
N LYS A 143 -8.59 19.33 21.55
CA LYS A 143 -7.34 19.99 21.16
C LYS A 143 -7.21 20.22 19.64
N SER A 144 -8.07 19.60 18.83
CA SER A 144 -8.06 19.77 17.38
C SER A 144 -8.80 21.06 16.99
N ARG A 145 -8.29 21.73 15.96
CA ARG A 145 -8.88 22.93 15.38
C ARG A 145 -9.94 22.63 14.30
N GLY A 146 -10.08 21.36 13.89
CA GLY A 146 -11.02 20.93 12.85
C GLY A 146 -11.38 19.46 12.98
N ALA A 147 -12.28 18.98 12.13
CA ALA A 147 -12.74 17.59 12.10
C ALA A 147 -12.34 16.87 10.81
N ASN A 148 -11.24 17.30 10.17
CA ASN A 148 -10.88 16.83 8.84
C ASN A 148 -10.42 15.37 8.88
N VAL A 149 -11.04 14.53 8.06
CA VAL A 149 -10.61 13.17 7.76
C VAL A 149 -10.06 13.18 6.34
N THR A 150 -8.81 12.75 6.17
CA THR A 150 -8.10 12.79 4.88
C THR A 150 -7.87 11.39 4.33
N ILE A 151 -8.13 11.20 3.05
CA ILE A 151 -7.75 10.02 2.28
C ILE A 151 -6.61 10.46 1.35
N ASP A 152 -5.42 9.94 1.64
CA ASP A 152 -4.22 10.12 0.81
C ASP A 152 -4.13 8.96 -0.20
N GLY A 153 -4.38 7.75 0.29
CA GLY A 153 -4.51 6.56 -0.52
C GLY A 153 -4.76 5.33 0.33
N PHE A 154 -4.65 4.17 -0.31
CA PHE A 154 -4.78 2.88 0.32
C PHE A 154 -3.58 2.02 -0.02
N GLN A 155 -3.33 1.03 0.82
CA GLN A 155 -2.47 -0.08 0.43
C GLN A 155 -3.18 -1.39 0.66
N TYR A 156 -2.90 -2.41 -0.14
CA TYR A 156 -3.42 -3.75 0.10
C TYR A 156 -2.43 -4.82 -0.31
N ILE A 157 -2.55 -6.01 0.29
CA ILE A 157 -1.84 -7.20 -0.19
C ILE A 157 -2.82 -7.97 -1.07
N PRO A 158 -2.56 -8.11 -2.39
CA PRO A 158 -3.48 -8.77 -3.31
C PRO A 158 -3.61 -10.27 -3.01
N THR A 159 -4.69 -10.90 -3.47
CA THR A 159 -4.73 -12.37 -3.59
C THR A 159 -3.70 -12.84 -4.61
N GLY A 160 -3.33 -14.12 -4.57
CA GLY A 160 -2.46 -14.72 -5.58
C GLY A 160 -3.02 -14.55 -6.99
N LYS A 161 -4.34 -14.71 -7.14
CA LYS A 161 -5.05 -14.46 -8.41
C LYS A 161 -4.92 -13.00 -8.84
N ARG A 162 -5.19 -12.05 -7.94
CA ARG A 162 -5.07 -10.61 -8.27
C ARG A 162 -3.63 -10.22 -8.59
N ALA A 163 -2.64 -10.81 -7.93
CA ALA A 163 -1.22 -10.58 -8.22
C ALA A 163 -0.83 -11.06 -9.63
N ILE A 164 -1.41 -12.16 -10.11
CA ILE A 164 -1.25 -12.65 -11.49
C ILE A 164 -1.83 -11.64 -12.47
N GLU A 165 -3.08 -11.20 -12.24
CA GLU A 165 -3.74 -10.20 -13.10
C GLU A 165 -2.91 -8.92 -13.21
N LEU A 166 -2.42 -8.38 -12.08
CA LEU A 166 -1.55 -7.20 -12.07
C LEU A 166 -0.26 -7.39 -12.87
N ALA A 167 0.32 -8.60 -12.89
CA ALA A 167 1.52 -8.90 -13.67
C ALA A 167 1.21 -9.03 -15.17
N GLU A 168 0.05 -9.59 -15.52
CA GLU A 168 -0.42 -9.72 -16.89
C GLU A 168 -0.80 -8.38 -17.50
N ASP A 169 -1.45 -7.51 -16.74
CA ASP A 169 -1.86 -6.17 -17.17
C ASP A 169 -0.67 -5.35 -17.68
N ILE A 170 0.53 -5.51 -17.09
CA ILE A 170 1.75 -4.87 -17.58
C ILE A 170 2.07 -5.32 -19.01
N LEU A 171 1.98 -6.62 -19.27
CA LEU A 171 2.32 -7.24 -20.54
C LEU A 171 1.27 -7.04 -21.63
N THR A 172 0.02 -6.78 -21.24
CA THR A 172 -1.11 -6.54 -22.14
C THR A 172 -1.51 -5.06 -22.22
N SER A 173 -0.80 -4.18 -21.51
CA SER A 173 -0.97 -2.74 -21.60
C SER A 173 -0.70 -2.21 -23.01
N GLU A 174 -1.02 -0.95 -23.26
CA GLU A 174 -0.71 -0.27 -24.53
C GLU A 174 0.80 -0.26 -24.87
N TYR A 175 1.67 -0.47 -23.87
CA TYR A 175 3.12 -0.56 -24.02
C TYR A 175 3.64 -2.00 -24.13
N GLY A 176 2.78 -3.01 -24.01
CA GLY A 176 3.15 -4.42 -24.02
C GLY A 176 3.95 -4.83 -25.27
N GLU A 177 3.57 -4.32 -26.45
CA GLU A 177 4.30 -4.54 -27.70
C GLU A 177 5.68 -3.88 -27.69
N VAL A 178 5.80 -2.68 -27.11
CA VAL A 178 7.08 -1.98 -26.96
C VAL A 178 8.01 -2.79 -26.06
N PHE A 179 7.49 -3.32 -24.95
CA PHE A 179 8.26 -4.16 -24.04
C PHE A 179 8.71 -5.45 -24.71
N ALA A 180 7.82 -6.13 -25.45
CA ALA A 180 8.16 -7.34 -26.19
C ALA A 180 9.28 -7.12 -27.23
N LYS A 181 9.30 -5.94 -27.88
CA LYS A 181 10.32 -5.59 -28.86
C LYS A 181 11.64 -5.14 -28.24
N ARG A 182 11.59 -4.30 -27.19
CA ARG A 182 12.78 -3.64 -26.62
C ARG A 182 13.41 -4.41 -25.46
N ALA A 183 12.67 -5.30 -24.80
CA ALA A 183 13.13 -6.12 -23.69
C ALA A 183 12.52 -7.53 -23.72
N PRO A 184 12.73 -8.32 -24.79
CA PRO A 184 12.09 -9.63 -24.97
C PRO A 184 12.40 -10.61 -23.82
N GLU A 185 13.64 -10.62 -23.32
CA GLU A 185 14.05 -11.51 -22.22
C GLU A 185 13.33 -11.17 -20.90
N ALA A 186 13.12 -9.89 -20.62
CA ALA A 186 12.36 -9.43 -19.45
C ALA A 186 10.92 -9.93 -19.51
N VAL A 187 10.30 -9.80 -20.70
CA VAL A 187 8.93 -10.29 -20.96
C VAL A 187 8.85 -11.81 -20.79
N ILE A 188 9.80 -12.57 -21.34
CA ILE A 188 9.84 -14.04 -21.20
C ILE A 188 9.95 -14.43 -19.72
N LYS A 189 10.83 -13.78 -18.97
CA LYS A 189 11.01 -14.04 -17.54
C LYS A 189 9.73 -13.78 -16.74
N LEU A 190 9.08 -12.64 -16.96
CA LEU A 190 7.83 -12.31 -16.26
C LEU A 190 6.70 -13.29 -16.63
N ARG A 191 6.55 -13.65 -17.91
CA ARG A 191 5.58 -14.67 -18.36
C ARG A 191 5.83 -16.03 -17.70
N SER A 192 7.08 -16.45 -17.59
CA SER A 192 7.43 -17.70 -16.91
C SER A 192 7.03 -17.68 -15.44
N LYS A 193 7.25 -16.56 -14.73
CA LYS A 193 6.83 -16.40 -13.33
C LYS A 193 5.31 -16.41 -13.15
N ILE A 194 4.58 -15.75 -14.06
CA ILE A 194 3.12 -15.79 -14.10
C ILE A 194 2.62 -17.24 -14.27
N GLU A 195 3.20 -18.00 -15.20
CA GLU A 195 2.77 -19.37 -15.46
C GLU A 195 3.04 -20.30 -14.25
N VAL A 196 4.20 -20.16 -13.61
CA VAL A 196 4.50 -20.92 -12.38
C VAL A 196 3.51 -20.57 -11.26
N ALA A 197 3.16 -19.29 -11.09
CA ALA A 197 2.18 -18.87 -10.10
C ALA A 197 0.79 -19.46 -10.39
N ARG A 198 0.33 -19.42 -11.65
CA ARG A 198 -0.95 -20.03 -12.08
C ARG A 198 -1.00 -21.52 -11.76
N GLN A 199 0.09 -22.25 -12.04
CA GLN A 199 0.17 -23.68 -11.76
C GLN A 199 0.11 -23.98 -10.26
N ARG A 200 0.80 -23.18 -9.42
CA ARG A 200 0.74 -23.34 -7.96
C ARG A 200 -0.67 -23.05 -7.41
N LEU A 201 -1.36 -22.06 -7.96
CA LEU A 201 -2.74 -21.70 -7.56
C LEU A 201 -3.83 -22.60 -8.20
N ALA A 202 -3.47 -23.56 -9.05
CA ALA A 202 -4.45 -24.48 -9.65
C ALA A 202 -5.02 -25.48 -8.63
N THR A 203 -4.37 -25.63 -7.49
CA THR A 203 -4.82 -26.41 -6.33
C THR A 203 -5.07 -25.49 -5.15
N GLU A 204 -5.83 -25.97 -4.15
CA GLU A 204 -5.95 -25.28 -2.87
C GLU A 204 -4.56 -25.11 -2.23
N VAL A 205 -4.23 -23.88 -1.86
CA VAL A 205 -2.96 -23.51 -1.22
C VAL A 205 -3.22 -22.90 0.14
N SER A 206 -2.25 -23.05 1.05
CA SER A 206 -2.31 -22.35 2.35
C SER A 206 -2.13 -20.83 2.16
N LYS A 207 -2.58 -20.03 3.14
CA LYS A 207 -2.39 -18.57 3.13
C LYS A 207 -0.90 -18.16 3.01
N ASP A 208 0.00 -18.89 3.68
CA ASP A 208 1.44 -18.61 3.64
C ASP A 208 2.05 -18.92 2.26
N GLU A 209 1.58 -19.98 1.61
CA GLU A 209 1.99 -20.34 0.26
C GLU A 209 1.46 -19.31 -0.75
N GLU A 210 0.21 -18.86 -0.60
CA GLU A 210 -0.35 -17.79 -1.42
C GLU A 210 0.44 -16.48 -1.26
N LEU A 211 0.78 -16.08 -0.04
CA LEU A 211 1.64 -14.91 0.22
C LEU A 211 3.03 -15.05 -0.41
N THR A 212 3.57 -16.27 -0.47
CA THR A 212 4.84 -16.54 -1.15
C THR A 212 4.71 -16.35 -2.67
N ILE A 213 3.60 -16.80 -3.26
CA ILE A 213 3.30 -16.57 -4.69
C ILE A 213 3.15 -15.08 -4.99
N VAL A 214 2.42 -14.34 -4.15
CA VAL A 214 2.27 -12.88 -4.26
C VAL A 214 3.64 -12.19 -4.18
N ARG A 215 4.50 -12.63 -3.25
CA ARG A 215 5.89 -12.15 -3.11
C ARG A 215 6.69 -12.35 -4.40
N ASP A 216 6.68 -13.57 -4.93
CA ASP A 216 7.45 -13.95 -6.11
C ASP A 216 7.03 -13.13 -7.34
N LEU A 217 5.72 -12.89 -7.50
CA LEU A 217 5.18 -12.07 -8.58
C LEU A 217 5.52 -10.59 -8.42
N LYS A 218 5.46 -10.06 -7.19
CA LYS A 218 5.85 -8.68 -6.91
C LYS A 218 7.31 -8.44 -7.28
N LEU A 219 8.21 -9.33 -6.84
CA LEU A 219 9.62 -9.30 -7.22
C LEU A 219 9.83 -9.38 -8.72
N ALA A 220 9.13 -10.31 -9.39
CA ALA A 220 9.25 -10.44 -10.84
C ALA A 220 8.85 -9.16 -11.59
N ARG A 221 7.82 -8.45 -11.11
CA ARG A 221 7.40 -7.15 -11.66
C ARG A 221 8.43 -6.06 -11.40
N GLU A 222 8.95 -5.95 -10.18
CA GLU A 222 9.99 -4.98 -9.84
C GLU A 222 11.29 -5.22 -10.64
N GLU A 223 11.71 -6.47 -10.79
CA GLU A 223 12.86 -6.83 -11.64
C GLU A 223 12.61 -6.51 -13.11
N PHE A 224 11.40 -6.77 -13.61
CA PHE A 224 11.00 -6.42 -14.97
C PHE A 224 11.11 -4.91 -15.20
N GLU A 225 10.58 -4.11 -14.28
CA GLU A 225 10.68 -2.64 -14.34
C GLU A 225 12.14 -2.15 -14.32
N GLN A 226 12.97 -2.70 -13.42
CA GLN A 226 14.40 -2.38 -13.36
C GLN A 226 15.12 -2.68 -14.67
N GLN A 227 14.77 -3.79 -15.35
CA GLN A 227 15.34 -4.13 -16.65
C GLN A 227 14.89 -3.17 -17.75
N LEU A 228 13.62 -2.74 -17.74
CA LEU A 228 13.13 -1.73 -18.68
C LEU A 228 13.86 -0.38 -18.50
N VAL A 229 14.06 0.06 -17.26
CA VAL A 229 14.82 1.29 -16.94
C VAL A 229 16.27 1.16 -17.38
N ALA A 230 16.95 0.07 -17.00
CA ALA A 230 18.35 -0.17 -17.36
C ALA A 230 18.55 -0.28 -18.89
N GLY A 231 17.56 -0.80 -19.60
CA GLY A 231 17.53 -0.86 -21.07
C GLY A 231 17.12 0.45 -21.76
N GLY A 232 16.83 1.52 -21.00
CA GLY A 232 16.36 2.80 -21.54
C GLY A 232 15.01 2.70 -22.26
N VAL A 233 14.18 1.72 -21.88
CA VAL A 233 12.84 1.49 -22.44
C VAL A 233 11.82 2.43 -21.82
N VAL A 234 12.00 2.78 -20.54
CA VAL A 234 11.17 3.74 -19.78
C VAL A 234 12.09 4.74 -19.07
N GLY A 235 11.64 6.00 -18.96
CA GLY A 235 12.41 7.10 -18.37
C GLY A 235 12.36 7.18 -16.84
N LYS A 236 11.21 6.86 -16.22
CA LYS A 236 11.06 6.81 -14.76
C LYS A 236 10.19 5.63 -14.32
N ILE A 237 10.49 5.12 -13.12
CA ILE A 237 9.68 4.15 -12.41
C ILE A 237 8.42 4.85 -11.92
N SER A 238 7.25 4.35 -12.31
CA SER A 238 5.99 4.76 -11.71
C SER A 238 5.40 3.58 -10.97
N PHE A 239 5.78 3.47 -9.70
CA PHE A 239 5.35 2.40 -8.80
C PHE A 239 3.83 2.26 -8.82
N GLY A 240 3.29 1.11 -9.20
CA GLY A 240 1.91 0.70 -8.89
C GLY A 240 0.77 1.50 -9.52
N THR A 241 1.03 2.38 -10.49
CA THR A 241 0.03 3.37 -10.97
C THR A 241 -0.44 3.18 -12.39
N GLY A 242 0.13 2.22 -13.12
CA GLY A 242 -0.19 2.00 -14.53
C GLY A 242 0.18 3.17 -15.46
N ARG A 243 0.92 4.18 -14.98
CA ARG A 243 1.41 5.31 -15.79
C ARG A 243 2.89 5.15 -16.09
N TRP A 244 3.24 4.87 -17.33
CA TRP A 244 4.63 4.73 -17.76
C TRP A 244 5.08 5.98 -18.51
N ASP A 245 6.13 6.64 -18.02
CA ASP A 245 6.85 7.65 -18.80
C ASP A 245 7.80 6.90 -19.74
N ILE A 246 7.30 6.47 -20.91
CA ILE A 246 8.10 5.84 -21.98
C ILE A 246 8.94 6.84 -22.78
#